data_AF-A0A178MGA9-F1
#
_entry.id   AF-A0A178MGA9-F1
#
_cell.length_a   1.000
_cell.length_b   1.000
_cell.length_c   1.000
_cell.angle_alpha   90.00
_cell.angle_beta   90.00
_cell.angle_gamma   90.00
#
_symmetry.space_group_name_H-M   'P 1'
#
loop_
_entity.id
_entity.type
_entity.pdbx_description
1 polymer ?
#
loop_
_entity_poly.entity_id
_entity_poly.type
_entity_poly.pdbx_seq_one_letter_code
_entity_poly.pdbx_strand_id
1 'polypeptide(L)'
;MAAVEVKDVAEARTPNQAVARLTGNDIDLIILDLPRDSTEALLFVHRLRKGEFGNARLPVLALSATTHHAVLETAWEAGIDDVIAKPLSAIDIIHRAGWLLEKREDNTAIAKAAE
;
A
#
# COMPACT_ATOMS: atom_id res chain seq x y z
N MET A 1 -19.61 1.61 -7.77
CA MET A 1 -18.90 2.16 -6.59
C MET A 1 -18.95 1.09 -5.54
N ALA A 2 -17.87 0.36 -5.30
CA ALA A 2 -17.80 -0.48 -4.12
C ALA A 2 -17.74 0.42 -2.88
N ALA A 3 -18.57 0.12 -1.90
CA ALA A 3 -18.44 0.71 -0.59
C ALA A 3 -17.21 0.07 0.07
N VAL A 4 -16.20 0.88 0.41
CA VAL A 4 -15.08 0.44 1.24
C VAL A 4 -15.51 0.58 2.69
N GLU A 5 -15.78 -0.54 3.35
CA GLU A 5 -16.04 -0.58 4.78
C GLU A 5 -14.71 -0.67 5.54
N VAL A 6 -14.43 0.29 6.42
CA VAL A 6 -13.23 0.27 7.27
C VAL A 6 -13.63 -0.28 8.64
N LYS A 7 -13.15 -1.48 8.97
CA LYS A 7 -13.45 -2.16 10.25
C LYS A 7 -12.47 -1.81 11.35
N ASP A 8 -11.18 -1.75 11.01
CA ASP A 8 -10.11 -1.45 11.95
C ASP A 8 -9.02 -0.59 11.27
N VAL A 9 -8.30 0.19 12.08
CA VAL A 9 -7.22 1.06 11.64
C VAL A 9 -6.05 0.91 12.59
N ALA A 10 -4.92 0.40 12.07
CA ALA A 10 -3.66 0.36 12.79
C ALA A 10 -2.73 1.47 12.29
N GLU A 11 -2.21 2.28 13.21
CA GLU A 11 -1.25 3.33 12.89
C GLU A 11 0.19 2.92 13.21
N ALA A 12 1.12 3.38 12.37
CA ALA A 12 2.56 3.28 12.58
C ALA A 12 3.24 4.57 12.10
N ARG A 13 4.22 5.07 12.87
CA ARG A 13 4.98 6.28 12.52
C ARG A 13 6.40 5.98 12.04
N THR A 14 6.79 4.71 12.05
CA THR A 14 8.09 4.23 11.59
C THR A 14 7.92 2.87 10.91
N PRO A 15 8.81 2.48 9.97
CA PRO A 15 8.80 1.15 9.37
C PRO A 15 8.83 0.02 10.40
N ASN A 16 9.62 0.15 11.47
CA ASN A 16 9.71 -0.89 12.51
C ASN A 16 8.38 -1.09 13.26
N GLN A 17 7.66 0.00 13.55
CA GLN A 17 6.30 -0.10 14.11
C GLN A 17 5.35 -0.77 13.12
N ALA A 18 5.43 -0.42 11.83
CA ALA A 18 4.59 -1.01 10.79
C ALA A 18 4.85 -2.52 10.65
N VAL A 19 6.11 -2.95 10.64
CA VAL A 19 6.49 -4.38 10.63
C VAL A 19 5.84 -5.12 11.80
N ALA A 20 5.92 -4.58 13.01
CA ALA A 20 5.29 -5.20 14.18
C ALA A 20 3.76 -5.33 14.06
N ARG A 21 3.09 -4.43 13.33
CA ARG A 21 1.65 -4.52 13.03
C ARG A 21 1.34 -5.55 11.93
N LEU A 22 2.21 -5.67 10.93
CA LEU A 22 2.05 -6.60 9.83
C LEU A 22 2.32 -8.06 10.23
N THR A 23 3.12 -8.27 11.27
CA THR A 23 3.37 -9.59 11.84
C THR A 23 2.25 -9.95 12.81
N GLY A 24 1.21 -10.61 12.32
CA GLY A 24 0.14 -11.20 13.16
C GLY A 24 -1.24 -10.54 13.05
N ASN A 25 -1.41 -9.52 12.19
CA ASN A 25 -2.72 -8.98 11.84
C ASN A 25 -2.99 -9.16 10.34
N ASP A 26 -4.25 -9.45 10.00
CA ASP A 26 -4.73 -9.48 8.61
C ASP A 26 -5.00 -8.04 8.16
N ILE A 27 -3.94 -7.34 7.77
CA ILE A 27 -4.04 -6.02 7.13
C ILE A 27 -4.40 -6.22 5.66
N ASP A 28 -5.35 -5.44 5.16
CA ASP A 28 -5.81 -5.54 3.77
C ASP A 28 -5.26 -4.49 2.82
N LEU A 29 -4.86 -3.34 3.37
CA LEU A 29 -4.31 -2.21 2.63
C LEU A 29 -3.34 -1.44 3.52
N ILE A 30 -2.20 -1.03 2.97
CA ILE A 30 -1.32 -0.03 3.57
C ILE A 30 -1.57 1.31 2.89
N ILE A 31 -1.85 2.34 3.69
CA ILE A 31 -1.77 3.73 3.23
C ILE A 31 -0.44 4.30 3.73
N LEU A 32 0.45 4.65 2.80
CA LEU A 32 1.82 5.08 3.10
C LEU A 32 1.99 6.57 2.79
N ASP A 33 2.20 7.41 3.80
CA ASP A 33 2.60 8.80 3.56
C ASP A 33 4.07 8.86 3.13
N LEU A 34 4.34 9.35 1.93
CA LEU A 34 5.69 9.56 1.43
C LEU A 34 6.20 10.96 1.86
N PRO A 35 7.17 11.03 2.78
CA PRO A 35 7.90 12.26 3.03
C PRO A 35 8.76 12.65 1.82
N ARG A 36 9.28 13.88 1.84
CA ARG A 36 10.18 14.37 0.80
C ARG A 36 11.41 13.47 0.61
N ASP A 37 11.98 12.97 1.71
CA ASP A 37 13.00 11.92 1.70
C ASP A 37 12.32 10.58 1.96
N SER A 38 11.97 9.88 0.88
CA SER A 38 11.20 8.65 0.92
C SER A 38 12.05 7.38 1.00
N THR A 39 13.38 7.48 1.09
CA THR A 39 14.28 6.31 0.99
C THR A 39 13.92 5.19 1.97
N GLU A 40 13.69 5.52 3.24
CA GLU A 40 13.34 4.52 4.26
C GLU A 40 11.97 3.87 4.00
N ALA A 41 11.00 4.67 3.56
CA ALA A 41 9.65 4.22 3.23
C ALA A 41 9.65 3.30 2.00
N LEU A 42 10.41 3.63 0.97
CA LEU A 42 10.56 2.81 -0.23
C LEU A 42 11.31 1.51 0.07
N LEU A 43 12.35 1.54 0.90
CA LEU A 43 13.04 0.34 1.37
C LEU A 43 12.10 -0.57 2.15
N PHE A 44 11.22 -0.02 2.99
CA PHE A 44 10.20 -0.79 3.69
C PHE A 44 9.27 -1.53 2.72
N VAL A 45 8.74 -0.85 1.69
CA VAL A 45 7.89 -1.51 0.68
C VAL A 45 8.67 -2.57 -0.08
N HIS A 46 9.92 -2.30 -0.45
CA HIS A 46 10.76 -3.28 -1.13
C HIS A 46 10.92 -4.57 -0.30
N ARG A 47 11.20 -4.44 1.00
CA ARG A 47 11.36 -5.57 1.92
C ARG A 47 10.04 -6.33 2.14
N LEU A 48 8.91 -5.62 2.19
CA LEU A 48 7.57 -6.22 2.19
C LEU A 48 7.37 -7.09 0.93
N ARG A 49 7.69 -6.56 -0.25
CA ARG A 49 7.56 -7.26 -1.54
C ARG A 49 8.50 -8.47 -1.65
N LYS A 50 9.65 -8.46 -0.97
CA LYS A 50 10.54 -9.62 -0.82
C LYS A 50 10.01 -10.68 0.14
N GLY A 51 8.92 -10.42 0.86
CA GLY A 51 8.33 -11.35 1.82
C GLY A 51 9.14 -11.47 3.11
N GLU A 52 9.94 -10.45 3.47
CA GLU A 52 10.68 -10.45 4.74
C GLU A 52 9.76 -10.36 5.96
N PHE A 53 8.57 -9.79 5.78
CA PHE A 53 7.52 -9.68 6.78
C PHE A 53 6.16 -9.50 6.11
N GLY A 54 5.08 -9.82 6.83
CA GLY A 54 3.71 -9.65 6.34
C GLY A 54 3.42 -10.41 5.05
N ASN A 55 2.36 -9.99 4.35
CA ASN A 55 1.99 -10.53 3.05
C ASN A 55 2.68 -9.74 1.92
N ALA A 56 3.52 -10.39 1.13
CA ALA A 56 4.23 -9.75 0.01
C ALA A 56 3.30 -9.14 -1.05
N ARG A 57 2.05 -9.63 -1.17
CA ARG A 57 1.02 -9.12 -2.08
C ARG A 57 0.08 -8.09 -1.44
N LEU A 58 0.37 -7.62 -0.23
CA LEU A 58 -0.43 -6.61 0.45
C LEU A 58 -0.43 -5.30 -0.35
N PRO A 59 -1.58 -4.78 -0.80
CA PRO A 59 -1.64 -3.53 -1.55
C PRO A 59 -1.09 -2.35 -0.74
N VAL A 60 -0.34 -1.49 -1.41
CA VAL A 60 0.24 -0.26 -0.86
C VAL A 60 -0.22 0.93 -1.70
N LEU A 61 -0.99 1.81 -1.08
CA LEU A 61 -1.39 3.11 -1.63
C LEU A 61 -0.53 4.21 -1.03
N ALA A 62 0.32 4.84 -1.85
CA ALA A 62 1.18 5.90 -1.37
C ALA A 62 0.55 7.29 -1.53
N LEU A 63 0.80 8.18 -0.58
CA LEU A 63 0.39 9.58 -0.60
C LEU A 63 1.64 10.45 -0.78
N SER A 64 1.79 11.11 -1.93
CA SER A 64 3.01 11.86 -2.26
C SER A 64 2.80 13.36 -2.19
N ALA A 65 3.73 14.09 -1.57
CA ALA A 65 3.77 15.55 -1.62
C ALA A 65 4.30 16.11 -2.97
N THR A 66 4.81 15.24 -3.85
CA THR A 66 5.40 15.64 -5.14
C THR A 66 4.95 14.72 -6.28
N THR A 67 4.82 15.28 -7.46
CA THR A 67 4.57 14.57 -8.71
C THR A 67 5.81 14.48 -9.60
N HIS A 68 7.00 14.74 -9.06
CA HIS A 68 8.24 14.58 -9.82
C HIS A 68 8.39 13.13 -10.30
N HIS A 69 8.59 12.97 -11.61
CA HIS A 69 8.65 11.66 -12.26
C HIS A 69 9.61 10.69 -11.61
N ALA A 70 10.81 11.15 -11.20
CA ALA A 70 11.80 10.30 -10.55
C ALA A 70 11.27 9.67 -9.25
N VAL A 71 10.50 10.40 -8.44
CA VAL A 71 9.93 9.87 -7.18
C VAL A 71 8.85 8.83 -7.46
N LEU A 72 8.02 9.05 -8.48
CA LEU A 72 6.99 8.10 -8.89
C LEU A 72 7.60 6.82 -9.48
N GLU A 73 8.67 6.95 -10.26
CA GLU A 73 9.41 5.82 -10.81
C GLU A 73 10.01 4.97 -9.70
N THR A 74 10.75 5.57 -8.75
CA THR A 74 11.32 4.82 -7.62
C THR A 74 10.22 4.21 -6.73
N ALA A 75 9.06 4.88 -6.59
CA ALA A 75 7.92 4.33 -5.88
C ALA A 75 7.39 3.04 -6.53
N TRP A 76 7.23 3.05 -7.85
CA TRP A 76 6.81 1.85 -8.59
C TRP A 76 7.86 0.74 -8.56
N GLU A 77 9.15 1.08 -8.68
CA GLU A 77 10.26 0.11 -8.57
C GLU A 77 10.32 -0.57 -7.19
N ALA A 78 9.99 0.18 -6.12
CA ALA A 78 9.88 -0.38 -4.78
C ALA A 78 8.69 -1.36 -4.64
N GLY A 79 7.71 -1.29 -5.55
CA GLY A 79 6.52 -2.12 -5.59
C GLY A 79 5.26 -1.48 -4.98
N ILE A 80 5.18 -0.15 -4.96
CA ILE A 80 3.94 0.58 -4.62
C ILE A 80 2.91 0.35 -5.73
N ASP A 81 1.65 0.07 -5.36
CA ASP A 81 0.60 -0.32 -6.30
C ASP A 81 -0.15 0.87 -6.90
N ASP A 82 -0.34 1.95 -6.14
CA ASP A 82 -0.89 3.21 -6.64
C ASP A 82 -0.37 4.40 -5.81
N VAL A 83 -0.39 5.59 -6.41
CA VAL A 83 0.08 6.84 -5.79
C VAL A 83 -0.96 7.94 -5.96
N ILE A 84 -1.33 8.60 -4.87
CA ILE A 84 -2.15 9.81 -4.87
C ILE A 84 -1.28 11.01 -4.55
N ALA A 85 -1.28 12.02 -5.41
CA ALA A 85 -0.60 13.28 -5.15
C ALA A 85 -1.40 14.17 -4.20
N LYS A 86 -0.70 14.87 -3.29
CA LYS A 86 -1.27 15.90 -2.43
C LYS A 86 -1.36 17.23 -3.19
N PRO A 87 -2.40 18.05 -2.97
CA PRO A 87 -3.54 17.84 -2.07
C PRO A 87 -4.52 16.78 -2.64
N LEU A 88 -5.14 16.03 -1.73
CA LEU A 88 -6.02 14.91 -2.06
C LEU A 88 -7.33 14.99 -1.28
N SER A 89 -8.38 14.37 -1.80
CA SER A 89 -9.67 14.24 -1.13
C SER A 89 -9.87 12.84 -0.52
N ALA A 90 -10.78 12.75 0.45
CA ALA A 90 -11.19 11.45 0.98
C ALA A 90 -11.80 10.54 -0.11
N ILE A 91 -12.48 11.13 -1.10
CA ILE A 91 -13.07 10.41 -2.23
C ILE A 91 -11.98 9.75 -3.08
N ASP A 92 -10.86 10.45 -3.31
CA ASP A 92 -9.72 9.88 -4.05
C ASP A 92 -9.17 8.63 -3.36
N ILE A 93 -8.97 8.70 -2.03
CA ILE A 93 -8.50 7.56 -1.24
C ILE A 93 -9.50 6.40 -1.35
N ILE A 94 -10.79 6.65 -1.11
CA ILE A 94 -11.82 5.60 -1.12
C ILE A 94 -11.87 4.90 -2.49
N HIS A 95 -11.80 5.67 -3.59
CA HIS A 95 -11.81 5.09 -4.93
C HIS A 95 -10.56 4.25 -5.22
N ARG A 96 -9.36 4.75 -4.89
CA ARG A 96 -8.12 3.99 -5.13
C ARG A 96 -8.02 2.75 -4.23
N ALA A 97 -8.38 2.90 -2.96
CA ALA A 97 -8.42 1.81 -1.99
C ALA A 97 -9.38 0.69 -2.45
N GLY A 98 -10.60 1.05 -2.85
CA GLY A 98 -11.59 0.10 -3.33
C GLY A 98 -11.09 -0.67 -4.55
N TRP A 99 -10.55 0.04 -5.55
CA TRP A 99 -9.98 -0.59 -6.75
C TRP A 99 -8.82 -1.56 -6.44
N LEU A 100 -7.91 -1.18 -5.52
CA LEU A 100 -6.81 -2.04 -5.10
C LEU A 100 -7.28 -3.32 -4.38
N LEU A 101 -8.30 -3.19 -3.53
CA LEU A 101 -8.87 -4.31 -2.78
C LEU A 101 -9.60 -5.30 -3.70
N GLU A 102 -10.45 -4.79 -4.62
CA GLU A 102 -11.13 -5.61 -5.62
C GLU A 102 -10.13 -6.40 -6.48
N LYS A 103 -9.09 -5.72 -6.99
CA LYS A 103 -8.06 -6.34 -7.83
C LYS A 103 -7.30 -7.46 -7.11
N ARG A 104 -7.10 -7.34 -5.79
CA ARG A 104 -6.46 -8.38 -4.98
C ARG A 104 -7.35 -9.62 -4.84
N GLU A 105 -8.65 -9.44 -4.65
CA GLU A 105 -9.61 -10.55 -4.56
C GLU A 105 -9.64 -11.35 -5.85
N ASP A 106 -9.73 -10.67 -6.99
CA ASP A 106 -9.70 -11.29 -8.32
C ASP A 106 -8.41 -12.10 -8.54
N ASN A 107 -7.25 -11.51 -8.25
CA ASN A 107 -5.96 -12.20 -8.37
C ASN A 107 -5.85 -13.43 -7.46
N THR A 108 -6.45 -13.37 -6.27
CA THR A 108 -6.47 -14.49 -5.33
C THR A 108 -7.42 -15.59 -5.80
N ALA A 109 -8.57 -15.24 -6.36
CA ALA A 109 -9.53 -16.19 -6.93
C ALA A 109 -8.93 -16.92 -8.15
N ILE A 110 -8.25 -16.20 -9.04
CA ILE A 110 -7.56 -16.79 -10.20
C ILE A 110 -6.46 -17.75 -9.74
N ALA A 111 -5.63 -17.36 -8.75
CA ALA A 111 -4.56 -18.22 -8.25
C ALA A 111 -5.09 -19.54 -7.64
N LYS A 112 -6.21 -19.49 -6.90
CA LYS A 112 -6.85 -20.69 -6.32
C LYS A 112 -7.52 -21.59 -7.37
N ALA A 113 -8.00 -21.03 -8.48
CA ALA A 113 -8.63 -21.81 -9.55
C ALA A 113 -7.62 -22.51 -10.46
N ALA A 114 -6.34 -22.13 -10.38
CA ALA A 114 -5.24 -22.72 -11.14
C ALA A 114 -4.51 -23.87 -10.39
N GLU A 115 -4.86 -24.10 -9.13
CA GLU A 115 -4.42 -25.25 -8.30
C GLU A 115 -5.43 -26.41 -8.39
#